data_AF-J2YB83-F1
#
_entry.id   AF-J2YB83-F1
#
_cell.length_a   1.000
_cell.length_b   1.000
_cell.length_c   1.000
_cell.angle_alpha   90.00
_cell.angle_beta   90.00
_cell.angle_gamma   90.00
#
_symmetry.space_group_name_H-M   'P 1'
#
loop_
_entity.id
_entity.type
_entity.pdbx_description
1 polymer ?
#
loop_
_entity_poly.entity_id
_entity_poly.type
_entity_poly.pdbx_seq_one_letter_code
_entity_poly.pdbx_strand_id
1 'polypeptide(L)'
;MPITGTGWEMHIIRTKEQRRSSDGKRRTVGTYQVFHDGQKQTGPGLSGMVAETRGPGDNSEPGNNRRVEAGRYPLATQDGVKYVTFGYKDSDSVSAKPRPGLELLKTGNRSEILVHPGIGFLSSIGCINPCTSLPNAEEMIDFAPSRRRVIALIEDLKSFVGTDFPSKNGRKIPNAFVVIEGEPTFP
;
A
#
# COMPACT_ATOMS: atom_id res chain seq x y z
N MET A 1 -15.85 0.70 -4.27
CA MET A 1 -16.41 1.53 -3.20
C MET A 1 -15.70 2.87 -3.25
N PRO A 2 -16.41 3.97 -3.52
CA PRO A 2 -15.79 5.29 -3.60
C PRO A 2 -15.24 5.72 -2.24
N ILE A 3 -14.29 6.67 -2.28
CA ILE A 3 -13.92 7.46 -1.10
C ILE A 3 -15.16 8.07 -0.44
N THR A 4 -15.11 8.28 0.88
CA THR A 4 -16.23 8.92 1.59
C THR A 4 -16.12 10.44 1.58
N GLY A 5 -14.96 10.98 1.22
CA GLY A 5 -14.71 12.42 1.23
C GLY A 5 -14.49 12.97 2.64
N THR A 6 -14.01 12.13 3.57
CA THR A 6 -13.82 12.53 4.97
C THR A 6 -12.57 11.86 5.53
N GLY A 7 -11.73 12.66 6.16
CA GLY A 7 -10.43 12.26 6.68
C GLY A 7 -9.38 12.12 5.58
N TRP A 8 -8.33 11.40 5.91
CA TRP A 8 -7.27 11.04 4.98
C TRP A 8 -7.64 9.73 4.28
N GLU A 9 -7.69 9.74 2.95
CA GLU A 9 -8.05 8.56 2.16
C GLU A 9 -7.04 8.33 1.03
N MET A 10 -6.36 7.19 1.03
CA MET A 10 -5.64 6.67 -0.13
C MET A 10 -6.60 5.82 -0.96
N HIS A 11 -7.08 6.36 -2.06
CA HIS A 11 -7.97 5.67 -2.97
C HIS A 11 -7.15 4.84 -3.97
N ILE A 12 -7.41 3.55 -4.04
CA ILE A 12 -6.80 2.60 -4.97
C ILE A 12 -7.86 2.07 -5.91
N ILE A 13 -7.60 2.13 -7.22
CA ILE A 13 -8.42 1.51 -8.25
C ILE A 13 -7.58 0.44 -8.93
N ARG A 14 -7.91 -0.83 -8.69
CA ARG A 14 -7.32 -1.99 -9.36
C ARG A 14 -7.84 -2.04 -10.79
N THR A 15 -6.93 -2.14 -11.76
CA THR A 15 -7.29 -2.02 -13.18
C THR A 15 -7.16 -3.34 -13.91
N LYS A 16 -6.09 -4.09 -13.65
CA LYS A 16 -5.82 -5.36 -14.34
C LYS A 16 -4.90 -6.25 -13.54
N GLU A 17 -4.88 -7.52 -13.93
CA GLU A 17 -3.85 -8.45 -13.49
C GLU A 17 -2.82 -8.67 -14.62
N GLN A 18 -1.55 -8.69 -14.25
CA GLN A 18 -0.41 -8.88 -15.14
C GLN A 18 0.20 -10.26 -14.89
N ARG A 19 0.51 -10.98 -15.97
CA ARG A 19 1.27 -12.24 -15.93
C ARG A 19 2.56 -12.06 -16.72
N ARG A 20 3.68 -12.29 -16.05
CA ARG A 20 5.01 -12.20 -16.66
C ARG A 20 5.27 -13.41 -17.53
N SER A 21 5.75 -13.18 -18.74
CA SER A 21 5.93 -14.24 -19.75
C SER A 21 7.02 -15.24 -19.36
N SER A 22 8.11 -14.73 -18.79
CA SER A 22 9.33 -15.51 -18.48
C SER A 22 9.15 -16.58 -17.40
N ASP A 23 8.30 -16.35 -16.40
CA ASP A 23 8.14 -17.27 -15.26
C ASP A 23 6.69 -17.45 -14.80
N GLY A 24 5.73 -16.88 -15.52
CA GLY A 24 4.31 -16.99 -15.21
C GLY A 24 3.88 -16.31 -13.92
N LYS A 25 4.75 -15.52 -13.26
CA LYS A 25 4.36 -14.80 -12.03
C LYS A 25 3.26 -13.80 -12.33
N ARG A 26 2.36 -13.65 -11.36
CA ARG A 26 1.14 -12.83 -11.47
C ARG A 26 1.12 -11.74 -10.41
N ARG A 27 0.69 -10.53 -10.79
CA ARG A 27 0.45 -9.41 -9.88
C ARG A 27 -0.75 -8.60 -10.32
N THR A 28 -1.45 -8.02 -9.38
CA THR A 28 -2.48 -7.02 -9.64
C THR A 28 -1.84 -5.65 -9.72
N VAL A 29 -2.23 -4.85 -10.71
CA VAL A 29 -1.84 -3.44 -10.78
C VAL A 29 -3.05 -2.52 -10.77
N GLY A 30 -2.85 -1.34 -10.22
CA GLY A 30 -3.86 -0.30 -10.11
C GLY A 30 -3.23 1.08 -10.04
N THR A 31 -4.07 2.09 -9.92
CA THR A 31 -3.66 3.46 -9.63
C THR A 31 -4.03 3.82 -8.20
N TYR A 32 -3.28 4.73 -7.58
CA TYR A 32 -3.68 5.36 -6.33
C TYR A 32 -3.67 6.88 -6.40
N GLN A 33 -4.49 7.49 -5.55
CA GLN A 33 -4.56 8.92 -5.31
C GLN A 33 -4.90 9.18 -3.84
N VAL A 34 -4.19 10.11 -3.20
CA VAL A 34 -4.50 10.58 -1.84
C VAL A 34 -5.49 11.74 -1.87
N PHE A 35 -6.41 11.73 -0.91
CA PHE A 35 -7.41 12.77 -0.67
C PHE A 35 -7.39 13.19 0.81
N HIS A 36 -7.59 14.48 1.07
CA HIS A 36 -7.88 15.05 2.39
C HIS A 36 -9.29 15.63 2.34
N ASP A 37 -10.22 15.07 3.10
CA ASP A 37 -11.63 15.50 3.12
C ASP A 37 -12.23 15.64 1.70
N GLY A 38 -11.93 14.64 0.86
CA GLY A 38 -12.36 14.60 -0.54
C GLY A 38 -11.55 15.48 -1.50
N GLN A 39 -10.61 16.29 -1.01
CA GLN A 39 -9.73 17.12 -1.84
C GLN A 39 -8.48 16.38 -2.28
N LYS A 40 -8.29 16.30 -3.59
CA LYS A 40 -7.16 15.61 -4.22
C LYS A 40 -5.84 16.29 -3.85
N GLN A 41 -4.91 15.53 -3.30
CA GLN A 41 -3.57 16.03 -2.99
C GLN A 41 -2.63 15.94 -4.20
N THR A 42 -1.86 16.99 -4.44
CA THR A 42 -0.99 17.14 -5.62
C THR A 42 0.51 17.02 -5.31
N GLY A 43 0.86 16.76 -4.05
CA GLY A 43 2.25 16.59 -3.61
C GLY A 43 2.95 15.40 -4.28
N PRO A 44 4.30 15.43 -4.36
CA PRO A 44 5.07 14.35 -4.96
C PRO A 44 4.85 13.04 -4.19
N GLY A 45 4.52 11.97 -4.92
CA GLY A 45 4.28 10.66 -4.33
C GLY A 45 2.88 10.43 -3.77
N LEU A 46 1.99 11.43 -3.85
CA LEU A 46 0.58 11.33 -3.40
C LEU A 46 -0.36 10.77 -4.48
N SER A 47 0.18 10.41 -5.64
CA SER A 47 -0.50 9.67 -6.69
C SER A 47 0.49 8.79 -7.47
N GLY A 48 0.01 7.69 -8.06
CA GLY A 48 0.85 6.79 -8.85
C GLY A 48 0.19 5.44 -9.12
N MET A 49 1.01 4.40 -9.27
CA MET A 49 0.54 3.02 -9.40
C MET A 49 0.72 2.24 -8.10
N VAL A 50 -0.02 1.14 -7.96
CA VAL A 50 0.22 0.12 -6.93
C VAL A 50 0.40 -1.25 -7.58
N ALA A 51 1.17 -2.10 -6.92
CA ALA A 51 1.22 -3.52 -7.19
C ALA A 51 0.79 -4.31 -5.94
N GLU A 52 0.01 -5.36 -6.15
CA GLU A 52 -0.42 -6.33 -5.14
C GLU A 52 -0.25 -7.75 -5.71
N THR A 53 -0.36 -8.78 -4.88
CA THR A 53 -0.42 -10.15 -5.40
C THR A 53 -1.70 -10.39 -6.23
N ARG A 54 -1.80 -11.57 -6.85
CA ARG A 54 -2.92 -11.98 -7.71
C ARG A 54 -4.28 -11.93 -6.99
N GLY A 55 -5.33 -11.70 -7.77
CA GLY A 55 -6.73 -11.77 -7.33
C GLY A 55 -7.30 -13.19 -7.39
N PRO A 56 -8.58 -13.39 -7.00
CA PRO A 56 -9.44 -12.40 -6.35
C PRO A 56 -8.93 -12.03 -4.96
N GLY A 57 -9.45 -10.96 -4.37
CA GLY A 57 -9.18 -10.63 -2.98
C GLY A 57 -9.76 -11.68 -2.02
N ASP A 58 -9.06 -11.92 -0.91
CA ASP A 58 -9.47 -12.90 0.11
C ASP A 58 -8.87 -12.55 1.48
N ASN A 59 -9.74 -12.29 2.46
CA ASN A 59 -9.40 -11.97 3.84
C ASN A 59 -9.68 -13.11 4.84
N SER A 60 -10.16 -14.27 4.39
CA SER A 60 -10.58 -15.36 5.29
C SER A 60 -9.41 -16.18 5.84
N GLU A 61 -8.29 -16.26 5.11
CA GLU A 61 -7.14 -17.09 5.49
C GLU A 61 -5.79 -16.39 5.29
N PRO A 62 -4.85 -16.50 6.25
CA PRO A 62 -3.47 -16.09 6.03
C PRO A 62 -2.76 -17.01 5.04
N GLY A 63 -1.77 -16.49 4.31
CA GLY A 63 -0.92 -17.32 3.44
C GLY A 63 -1.58 -17.82 2.14
N ASN A 64 -2.82 -17.46 1.86
CA ASN A 64 -3.58 -17.86 0.65
C ASN A 64 -3.01 -17.33 -0.68
N ASN A 65 -1.92 -16.55 -0.65
CA ASN A 65 -1.30 -15.94 -1.83
C ASN A 65 -2.29 -15.07 -2.66
N ARG A 66 -3.25 -14.43 -1.98
CA ARG A 66 -4.21 -13.50 -2.56
C ARG A 66 -4.03 -12.09 -2.00
N ARG A 67 -4.45 -11.10 -2.79
CA ARG A 67 -4.59 -9.70 -2.35
C ARG A 67 -5.69 -9.60 -1.29
N VAL A 68 -5.77 -8.50 -0.56
CA VAL A 68 -6.94 -8.23 0.29
C VAL A 68 -8.17 -7.96 -0.57
N GLU A 69 -9.35 -8.16 -0.02
CA GLU A 69 -10.60 -7.81 -0.72
C GLU A 69 -10.66 -6.30 -1.06
N ALA A 70 -11.46 -5.94 -2.06
CA ALA A 70 -11.87 -4.56 -2.24
C ALA A 70 -12.68 -4.10 -1.01
N GLY A 71 -12.42 -2.88 -0.52
CA GLY A 71 -13.01 -2.41 0.73
C GLY A 71 -12.33 -1.18 1.29
N ARG A 72 -12.73 -0.80 2.51
CA ARG A 72 -12.23 0.38 3.21
C ARG A 72 -11.54 -0.04 4.51
N TYR A 73 -10.23 0.16 4.57
CA TYR A 73 -9.36 -0.34 5.62
C TYR A 73 -8.83 0.83 6.46
N PRO A 74 -9.13 0.89 7.78
CA PRO A 74 -8.50 1.87 8.65
C PRO A 74 -6.99 1.66 8.71
N LEU A 75 -6.23 2.73 8.87
CA LEU A 75 -4.77 2.65 8.98
C LEU A 75 -4.29 2.63 10.44
N ALA A 76 -3.14 1.97 10.63
CA ALA A 76 -2.34 2.05 11.84
C ALA A 76 -0.87 2.31 11.50
N THR A 77 -0.14 2.87 12.46
CA THR A 77 1.32 2.90 12.43
C THR A 77 1.85 1.47 12.58
N GLN A 78 2.76 1.04 11.72
CA GLN A 78 3.31 -0.32 11.70
C GLN A 78 4.38 -0.54 12.78
N ASP A 79 4.33 -1.67 13.49
CA ASP A 79 5.30 -2.08 14.51
C ASP A 79 5.90 -3.46 14.24
N GLY A 80 6.68 -3.59 13.17
CA GLY A 80 7.29 -4.85 12.77
C GLY A 80 8.82 -4.82 12.77
N VAL A 81 9.43 -5.99 12.62
CA VAL A 81 10.90 -6.12 12.50
C VAL A 81 11.40 -5.64 11.13
N LYS A 82 10.60 -5.86 10.08
CA LYS A 82 10.97 -5.52 8.68
C LYS A 82 10.48 -4.14 8.27
N TYR A 83 9.34 -3.72 8.80
CA TYR A 83 8.66 -2.49 8.45
C TYR A 83 8.20 -1.79 9.71
N VAL A 84 8.33 -0.47 9.76
CA VAL A 84 7.89 0.40 10.86
C VAL A 84 7.40 1.74 10.30
N THR A 85 6.52 2.44 11.01
CA THR A 85 6.20 3.84 10.67
C THR A 85 7.25 4.81 11.23
N PHE A 86 7.73 4.56 12.45
CA PHE A 86 8.77 5.34 13.11
C PHE A 86 10.06 4.53 13.27
N GLY A 87 11.21 5.19 13.07
CA GLY A 87 12.53 4.58 13.27
C GLY A 87 12.99 3.68 12.13
N TYR A 88 12.42 3.80 10.93
CA TYR A 88 12.96 3.12 9.75
C TYR A 88 14.36 3.65 9.41
N LYS A 89 15.21 2.79 8.83
CA LYS A 89 16.55 3.19 8.42
C LYS A 89 16.49 4.19 7.27
N ASP A 90 17.31 5.23 7.37
CA ASP A 90 17.52 6.16 6.28
C ASP A 90 18.54 5.60 5.29
N SER A 91 18.04 4.78 4.37
CA SER A 91 18.86 4.12 3.36
C SER A 91 17.99 3.69 2.19
N ASP A 92 18.51 3.89 0.97
CA ASP A 92 17.93 3.33 -0.25
C ASP A 92 18.43 1.89 -0.53
N SER A 93 19.25 1.33 0.36
CA SER A 93 19.61 -0.09 0.29
C SER A 93 18.42 -0.97 0.63
N VAL A 94 18.13 -1.92 -0.25
CA VAL A 94 17.12 -2.95 -0.04
C VAL A 94 17.44 -3.76 1.22
N SER A 95 18.69 -4.03 1.55
CA SER A 95 19.04 -4.85 2.72
C SER A 95 18.84 -4.11 4.06
N ALA A 96 18.73 -2.77 4.03
CA ALA A 96 18.51 -1.98 5.23
C ALA A 96 17.08 -2.16 5.76
N LYS A 97 16.99 -2.57 7.03
CA LYS A 97 15.76 -2.75 7.79
C LYS A 97 15.88 -2.13 9.19
N PRO A 98 14.80 -1.64 9.79
CA PRO A 98 13.43 -1.67 9.25
C PRO A 98 13.20 -0.61 8.16
N ARG A 99 12.20 -0.84 7.30
CA ARG A 99 11.79 0.04 6.18
C ARG A 99 10.50 0.79 6.54
N PRO A 100 10.15 1.90 5.88
CA PRO A 100 8.88 2.59 6.15
C PRO A 100 7.68 1.70 5.80
N GLY A 101 6.59 1.82 6.56
CA GLY A 101 5.33 1.14 6.27
C GLY A 101 4.15 1.61 7.12
N LEU A 102 2.93 1.31 6.65
CA LEU A 102 1.66 1.51 7.35
C LEU A 102 0.89 0.19 7.34
N GLU A 103 0.11 -0.08 8.38
CA GLU A 103 -0.70 -1.29 8.49
C GLU A 103 -2.16 -1.01 8.12
N LEU A 104 -2.76 -1.92 7.35
CA LEU A 104 -4.20 -1.99 7.15
C LEU A 104 -4.82 -2.79 8.31
N LEU A 105 -5.80 -2.19 8.97
CA LEU A 105 -6.64 -2.84 9.96
C LEU A 105 -7.90 -3.43 9.32
N LYS A 106 -8.59 -4.30 10.05
CA LYS A 106 -9.86 -4.93 9.64
C LYS A 106 -9.73 -5.79 8.37
N THR A 107 -8.61 -6.48 8.22
CA THR A 107 -8.32 -7.41 7.11
C THR A 107 -8.77 -8.84 7.41
N GLY A 108 -9.88 -9.02 8.13
CA GLY A 108 -10.41 -10.33 8.51
C GLY A 108 -9.43 -11.12 9.40
N ASN A 109 -9.13 -12.36 8.99
CA ASN A 109 -8.21 -13.25 9.70
C ASN A 109 -6.73 -13.00 9.33
N ARG A 110 -6.44 -11.97 8.53
CA ARG A 110 -5.10 -11.61 8.11
C ARG A 110 -4.59 -10.44 8.96
N SER A 111 -3.35 -10.51 9.38
CA SER A 111 -2.58 -9.43 10.00
C SER A 111 -1.37 -9.06 9.13
N GLU A 112 -0.67 -7.99 9.50
CA GLU A 112 0.53 -7.54 8.79
C GLU A 112 0.30 -7.31 7.28
N ILE A 113 -0.90 -6.82 6.92
CA ILE A 113 -1.18 -6.33 5.58
C ILE A 113 -0.72 -4.87 5.52
N LEU A 114 0.30 -4.60 4.72
CA LEU A 114 0.99 -3.31 4.78
C LEU A 114 0.88 -2.53 3.47
N VAL A 115 0.87 -1.19 3.59
CA VAL A 115 1.38 -0.31 2.54
C VAL A 115 2.88 -0.16 2.78
N HIS A 116 3.71 -0.71 1.88
CA HIS A 116 5.17 -0.70 2.06
C HIS A 116 5.92 -0.72 0.72
N PRO A 117 7.25 -0.42 0.71
CA PRO A 117 8.01 -0.34 -0.52
C PRO A 117 8.09 -1.69 -1.23
N GLY A 118 7.75 -1.71 -2.52
CA GLY A 118 7.95 -2.86 -3.37
C GLY A 118 9.38 -2.96 -3.90
N ILE A 119 9.70 -4.13 -4.45
CA ILE A 119 10.96 -4.40 -5.14
C ILE A 119 10.77 -5.54 -6.14
N GLY A 120 11.41 -5.44 -7.31
CA GLY A 120 11.42 -6.51 -8.30
C GLY A 120 10.02 -6.72 -8.86
N PHE A 121 9.58 -7.98 -9.03
CA PHE A 121 8.25 -8.21 -9.58
C PHE A 121 7.11 -7.84 -8.60
N LEU A 122 7.27 -8.25 -7.34
CA LEU A 122 6.34 -8.04 -6.23
C LEU A 122 7.07 -8.36 -4.91
N SER A 123 6.85 -7.58 -3.84
CA SER A 123 7.62 -7.76 -2.60
C SER A 123 6.98 -8.67 -1.55
N SER A 124 5.65 -8.77 -1.50
CA SER A 124 4.99 -9.65 -0.52
C SER A 124 3.54 -9.98 -0.91
N ILE A 125 3.00 -10.99 -0.22
CA ILE A 125 1.62 -11.45 -0.35
C ILE A 125 0.70 -10.53 0.45
N GLY A 126 -0.47 -10.19 -0.10
CA GLY A 126 -1.51 -9.40 0.58
C GLY A 126 -1.25 -7.90 0.70
N CYS A 127 0.00 -7.47 0.67
CA CYS A 127 0.38 -6.07 0.84
C CYS A 127 0.23 -5.24 -0.44
N ILE A 128 0.25 -3.92 -0.25
CA ILE A 128 0.16 -2.90 -1.28
C ILE A 128 1.53 -2.26 -1.47
N ASN A 129 2.05 -2.25 -2.70
CA ASN A 129 3.32 -1.65 -3.04
C ASN A 129 3.14 -0.41 -3.95
N PRO A 130 3.18 0.82 -3.40
CA PRO A 130 3.18 2.05 -4.21
C PRO A 130 4.40 2.11 -5.13
N CYS A 131 4.19 2.46 -6.39
CA CYS A 131 5.23 2.46 -7.41
C CYS A 131 4.99 3.57 -8.44
N THR A 132 5.98 3.78 -9.31
CA THR A 132 5.95 4.82 -10.35
C THR A 132 5.02 4.42 -11.48
N SER A 133 5.45 3.51 -12.34
CA SER A 133 4.73 3.06 -13.52
C SER A 133 5.01 1.58 -13.76
N LEU A 134 3.96 0.81 -14.02
CA LEU A 134 4.01 -0.62 -14.34
C LEU A 134 3.10 -0.91 -15.55
N PRO A 135 3.44 -0.41 -16.75
CA PRO A 135 2.60 -0.57 -17.94
C PRO A 135 2.32 -2.04 -18.29
N ASN A 136 3.30 -2.91 -18.07
CA ASN A 136 3.25 -4.34 -18.42
C ASN A 136 3.90 -5.23 -17.33
N ALA A 137 3.86 -6.54 -17.54
CA ALA A 137 4.32 -7.54 -16.59
C ALA A 137 5.85 -7.73 -16.52
N GLU A 138 6.59 -7.19 -17.49
CA GLU A 138 8.07 -7.27 -17.52
C GLU A 138 8.71 -6.17 -16.68
N GLU A 139 7.97 -5.11 -16.35
CA GLU A 139 8.47 -3.99 -15.54
C GLU A 139 8.66 -4.39 -14.07
N MET A 140 9.84 -4.09 -13.54
CA MET A 140 10.15 -4.28 -12.13
C MET A 140 9.84 -3.03 -11.32
N ILE A 141 9.43 -3.22 -10.08
CA ILE A 141 9.33 -2.18 -9.07
C ILE A 141 10.75 -1.80 -8.65
N ASP A 142 11.12 -0.55 -8.90
CA ASP A 142 12.32 0.06 -8.31
C ASP A 142 12.06 0.41 -6.85
N PHE A 143 12.93 -0.08 -5.97
CA PHE A 143 12.80 0.07 -4.53
C PHE A 143 12.90 1.53 -4.07
N ALA A 144 13.87 2.30 -4.58
CA ALA A 144 14.11 3.64 -4.05
C ALA A 144 12.94 4.61 -4.33
N PRO A 145 12.38 4.68 -5.56
CA PRO A 145 11.15 5.43 -5.82
C PRO A 145 9.94 4.91 -5.05
N SER A 146 9.81 3.59 -4.89
CA SER A 146 8.73 3.00 -4.10
C SER A 146 8.83 3.40 -2.62
N ARG A 147 10.04 3.37 -2.05
CA ARG A 147 10.34 3.82 -0.68
C ARG A 147 9.97 5.29 -0.48
N ARG A 148 10.41 6.17 -1.38
CA ARG A 148 10.08 7.61 -1.31
C ARG A 148 8.58 7.86 -1.29
N ARG A 149 7.78 7.08 -2.04
CA ARG A 149 6.31 7.19 -2.03
C ARG A 149 5.72 6.81 -0.68
N VAL A 150 6.17 5.71 -0.08
CA VAL A 150 5.67 5.31 1.26
C VAL A 150 6.02 6.36 2.30
N ILE A 151 7.22 6.94 2.24
CA ILE A 151 7.60 8.06 3.12
C ILE A 151 6.69 9.27 2.87
N ALA A 152 6.46 9.65 1.61
CA ALA A 152 5.56 10.77 1.28
C ALA A 152 4.13 10.55 1.83
N LEU A 153 3.61 9.32 1.75
CA LEU A 153 2.31 8.96 2.34
C LEU A 153 2.32 9.11 3.87
N ILE A 154 3.38 8.66 4.54
CA ILE A 154 3.51 8.78 6.00
C ILE A 154 3.59 10.25 6.43
N GLU A 155 4.41 11.06 5.75
CA GLU A 155 4.61 12.47 6.11
C GLU A 155 3.35 13.32 5.81
N ASP A 156 2.69 13.06 4.68
CA ASP A 156 1.41 13.71 4.34
C ASP A 156 0.32 13.35 5.36
N LEU A 157 0.23 12.08 5.74
CA LEU A 157 -0.72 11.61 6.75
C LEU A 157 -0.44 12.21 8.13
N LYS A 158 0.85 12.30 8.54
CA LYS A 158 1.25 12.99 9.78
C LYS A 158 0.84 14.46 9.75
N SER A 159 1.08 15.16 8.65
CA SER A 159 0.72 16.56 8.48
C SER A 159 -0.80 16.77 8.55
N PHE A 160 -1.59 15.91 7.91
CA PHE A 160 -3.05 16.01 7.89
C PHE A 160 -3.66 15.76 9.28
N VAL A 161 -3.24 14.70 9.96
CA VAL A 161 -3.78 14.33 11.28
C VAL A 161 -3.27 15.28 12.37
N GLY A 162 -2.08 15.85 12.21
CA GLY A 162 -1.52 16.82 13.13
C GLY A 162 -1.21 16.23 14.50
N THR A 163 -1.64 16.91 15.56
CA THR A 163 -1.34 16.52 16.95
C THR A 163 -1.92 15.18 17.36
N ASP A 164 -2.95 14.71 16.66
CA ASP A 164 -3.60 13.42 16.93
C ASP A 164 -2.89 12.25 16.26
N PHE A 165 -1.83 12.51 15.48
CA PHE A 165 -1.05 11.43 14.87
C PHE A 165 -0.34 10.65 15.98
N PRO A 166 -0.43 9.31 16.00
CA PRO A 166 0.16 8.54 17.08
C PRO A 166 1.66 8.75 17.23
N SER A 167 2.16 8.85 18.46
CA SER A 167 3.58 9.07 18.76
C SER A 167 4.43 7.80 18.82
N LYS A 168 3.83 6.62 18.60
CA LYS A 168 4.48 5.31 18.67
C LYS A 168 3.92 4.39 17.59
N ASN A 169 4.70 3.39 17.19
CA ASN A 169 4.25 2.30 16.33
C ASN A 169 3.12 1.47 17.00
N GLY A 170 2.37 0.71 16.20
CA GLY A 170 1.31 -0.20 16.67
C GLY A 170 0.01 0.48 17.09
N ARG A 171 -0.20 1.73 16.67
CA ARG A 171 -1.37 2.54 17.03
C ARG A 171 -2.23 2.86 15.81
N LYS A 172 -3.54 2.73 15.98
CA LYS A 172 -4.53 3.19 14.99
C LYS A 172 -4.36 4.68 14.74
N ILE A 173 -4.42 5.07 13.47
CA ILE A 173 -4.37 6.47 13.06
C ILE A 173 -5.82 6.99 12.93
N PRO A 174 -6.19 8.08 13.62
CA PRO A 174 -7.52 8.65 13.52
C PRO A 174 -7.85 9.09 12.09
N ASN A 175 -9.10 8.86 11.66
CA ASN A 175 -9.66 9.33 10.39
C ASN A 175 -8.78 9.05 9.14
N ALA A 176 -8.06 7.94 9.11
CA ALA A 176 -7.16 7.57 8.03
C ALA A 176 -7.49 6.19 7.45
N PHE A 177 -7.63 6.10 6.13
CA PHE A 177 -8.10 4.90 5.46
C PHE A 177 -7.42 4.65 4.11
N VAL A 178 -7.29 3.38 3.75
CA VAL A 178 -7.07 2.93 2.37
C VAL A 178 -8.42 2.45 1.83
N VAL A 179 -8.84 3.00 0.70
CA VAL A 179 -10.09 2.64 0.02
C VAL A 179 -9.72 1.93 -1.28
N ILE A 180 -10.19 0.70 -1.46
CA ILE A 180 -9.80 -0.16 -2.58
C ILE A 180 -11.02 -0.50 -3.43
N GLU A 181 -10.88 -0.27 -4.72
CA GLU A 181 -11.87 -0.58 -5.76
C GLU A 181 -11.31 -1.53 -6.80
N GLY A 182 -12.22 -2.31 -7.41
CA GLY A 182 -11.91 -3.22 -8.50
C GLY A 182 -11.52 -4.63 -8.03
N GLU A 183 -12.08 -5.63 -8.70
CA GLU A 183 -11.67 -7.02 -8.57
C GLU A 183 -11.36 -7.58 -9.96
N PRO A 184 -10.34 -7.04 -10.67
CA PRO A 184 -9.98 -7.57 -11.97
C PRO A 184 -9.53 -9.02 -11.79
N THR A 185 -10.15 -9.90 -12.57
CA THR A 185 -9.73 -11.29 -12.71
C THR A 185 -8.79 -11.40 -13.89
N PHE A 186 -7.79 -12.27 -13.77
CA PHE A 186 -7.01 -12.68 -14.93
C PHE A 186 -7.89 -13.59 -15.78
N PRO A 187 -8.00 -13.38 -17.10
CA PRO A 187 -8.74 -14.28 -17.99
C PRO A 187 -8.10 -15.68 -18.05
#